data_AF-A0A7K1SWQ0-F1
#
_entry.id   AF-A0A7K1SWQ0-F1
#
_cell.length_a   1.000
_cell.length_b   1.000
_cell.length_c   1.000
_cell.angle_alpha   90.00
_cell.angle_beta   90.00
_cell.angle_gamma   90.00
#
_symmetry.space_group_name_H-M   'P 1'
#
loop_
_entity.id
_entity.type
_entity.pdbx_description
1 polymer ?
#
loop_
_entity_poly.entity_id
_entity_poly.type
_entity_poly.pdbx_seq_one_letter_code
_entity_poly.pdbx_strand_id
1 'polypeptide(L)' 'MKTLGLLVGFIGILILACTVILTPAHSFNPADSNNGVSANAAIFFGGLIVFGAGVVMYANSIEKKAQGKK' A
#
# COMPACT_ATOMS: atom_id res chain seq x y z
N MET A 1 14.08 -7.46 8.64
CA MET A 1 13.95 -6.49 7.53
C MET A 1 13.32 -7.12 6.29
N LYS A 2 13.87 -8.21 5.70
CA LYS A 2 13.29 -8.90 4.52
C LYS A 2 11.84 -9.35 4.71
N THR A 3 11.60 -10.22 5.69
CA THR A 3 10.26 -10.74 6.01
C THR A 3 9.29 -9.62 6.39
N LEU A 4 9.79 -8.57 7.06
CA LEU A 4 9.00 -7.42 7.47
C LEU A 4 8.54 -6.59 6.26
N GLY A 5 9.44 -6.25 5.33
CA GLY A 5 9.09 -5.52 4.12
C GLY A 5 8.11 -6.31 3.23
N LEU A 6 8.32 -7.62 3.13
CA LEU A 6 7.42 -8.51 2.39
C LEU A 6 6.02 -8.58 3.04
N LEU A 7 5.96 -8.64 4.37
CA LEU A 7 4.70 -8.66 5.12
C LEU A 7 3.95 -7.32 5.03
N VAL A 8 4.65 -6.19 5.20
CA VAL A 8 4.07 -4.85 5.04
C VAL A 8 3.57 -4.64 3.61
N GLY A 9 4.34 -5.07 2.60
CA GLY A 9 3.92 -5.04 1.21
C GLY A 9 2.68 -5.91 0.97
N PHE A 10 2.64 -7.11 1.54
CA PHE A 10 1.50 -8.01 1.40
C PHE A 10 0.21 -7.42 2.01
N ILE A 11 0.31 -6.79 3.18
CA ILE A 11 -0.81 -6.07 3.81
C ILE A 11 -1.29 -4.92 2.90
N GLY A 12 -0.36 -4.14 2.33
CA GLY A 12 -0.70 -3.06 1.40
C GLY A 12 -1.47 -3.56 0.18
N ILE A 13 -1.03 -4.65 -0.44
CA ILE A 13 -1.73 -5.30 -1.56
C ILE A 13 -3.12 -5.79 -1.16
N LEU A 14 -3.27 -6.41 0.02
CA LEU A 14 -4.56 -6.89 0.50
C LEU A 14 -5.55 -5.74 0.71
N ILE A 15 -5.10 -4.62 1.28
CA ILE A 15 -5.92 -3.41 1.43
C ILE A 15 -6.39 -2.93 0.05
N LEU A 16 -5.48 -2.83 -0.92
CA LEU A 16 -5.81 -2.40 -2.27
C LEU A 16 -6.81 -3.34 -2.94
N ALA A 17 -6.57 -4.66 -2.90
CA ALA A 17 -7.47 -5.65 -3.49
C ALA A 17 -8.88 -5.58 -2.87
N CYS A 18 -8.97 -5.52 -1.54
CA CYS A 18 -10.23 -5.36 -0.84
C CYS A 18 -10.94 -4.06 -1.21
N THR A 19 -10.22 -2.93 -1.28
CA THR A 19 -10.82 -1.65 -1.66
C THR A 19 -11.36 -1.66 -3.08
N VAL A 20 -10.66 -2.27 -4.04
CA VAL A 20 -11.09 -2.34 -5.45
C VAL A 20 -12.31 -3.26 -5.62
N ILE A 21 -12.39 -4.36 -4.87
CA ILE A 21 -13.50 -5.32 -4.98
C ILE A 21 -14.75 -4.81 -4.25
N LEU A 22 -14.58 -4.22 -3.07
CA LEU A 22 -15.69 -3.88 -2.17
C LEU A 22 -16.20 -2.45 -2.34
N THR A 23 -15.49 -1.59 -3.08
CA THR A 23 -15.88 -0.18 -3.27
C THR A 23 -16.31 0.10 -4.70
N PRO A 24 -17.51 0.69 -4.92
CA PRO A 24 -17.93 1.16 -6.22
C PRO A 24 -16.96 2.21 -6.79
N ALA A 25 -16.64 2.14 -8.09
CA ALA A 25 -15.64 3.02 -8.71
C ALA A 25 -15.93 4.53 -8.54
N HIS A 26 -17.21 4.93 -8.59
CA HIS A 26 -17.61 6.34 -8.39
C HIS A 26 -17.35 6.82 -6.95
N SER A 27 -17.28 5.94 -5.97
CA SER A 27 -17.00 6.31 -4.57
C SER A 27 -15.55 6.77 -4.35
N PHE A 28 -14.67 6.63 -5.34
CA PHE A 28 -13.32 7.22 -5.32
C PHE A 28 -13.28 8.66 -5.87
N ASN A 29 -14.39 9.15 -6.43
CA ASN A 29 -14.51 10.49 -6.96
C ASN A 29 -14.67 11.52 -5.83
N PRO A 30 -13.78 12.52 -5.70
CA PRO A 30 -13.90 13.55 -4.66
C PRO A 30 -15.21 14.35 -4.75
N ALA A 31 -15.77 14.51 -5.96
CA ALA A 31 -17.00 15.26 -6.18
C ALA A 31 -18.25 14.58 -5.58
N ASP A 32 -18.20 13.26 -5.34
CA ASP A 32 -19.28 12.50 -4.70
C ASP A 32 -19.11 12.43 -3.17
N SER A 33 -18.12 13.11 -2.60
CA SER A 33 -17.89 13.17 -1.15
C SER A 33 -18.45 14.44 -0.52
N ASN A 34 -19.31 14.27 0.49
CA ASN A 34 -19.82 15.38 1.31
C ASN A 34 -18.71 16.22 1.98
N ASN A 35 -17.52 15.65 2.19
CA ASN A 35 -16.40 16.29 2.90
C ASN A 35 -15.10 16.33 2.08
N GLY A 36 -15.16 16.21 0.74
CA GLY A 36 -14.00 16.38 -0.15
C GLY A 36 -13.00 15.21 -0.24
N VAL A 37 -13.05 14.25 0.70
CA VAL A 37 -12.39 12.94 0.58
C VAL A 37 -13.36 11.88 1.09
N SER A 38 -13.79 10.97 0.22
CA SER A 38 -14.57 9.82 0.68
C SER A 38 -13.65 8.92 1.52
N ALA A 39 -14.15 8.38 2.65
CA ALA A 39 -13.35 7.51 3.52
C ALA A 39 -12.70 6.35 2.75
N ASN A 40 -13.37 5.84 1.70
CA ASN A 40 -12.86 4.77 0.87
C ASN A 40 -11.67 5.20 -0.02
N ALA A 41 -11.64 6.45 -0.49
CA ALA A 41 -10.48 6.98 -1.20
C ALA A 41 -9.25 7.04 -0.28
N ALA A 42 -9.42 7.49 0.96
CA ALA A 42 -8.33 7.51 1.95
C ALA A 42 -7.76 6.10 2.22
N ILE A 43 -8.61 5.07 2.30
CA ILE A 43 -8.17 3.68 2.50
C ILE A 43 -7.39 3.17 1.27
N PHE A 44 -7.86 3.46 0.05
CA PHE A 44 -7.17 3.07 -1.18
C PHE A 44 -5.79 3.73 -1.29
N PHE A 45 -5.71 5.06 -1.15
CA PHE A 45 -4.44 5.77 -1.22
C PHE A 45 -3.51 5.42 -0.05
N GLY A 46 -4.06 5.20 1.15
CA GLY A 46 -3.31 4.67 2.29
C GLY A 46 -2.72 3.29 2.01
N GLY A 47 -3.49 2.41 1.37
CA GLY A 47 -3.01 1.09 0.91
C GLY A 47 -1.84 1.18 -0.07
N LEU A 48 -1.86 2.15 -1.01
CA LEU A 48 -0.74 2.39 -1.94
C LEU A 48 0.53 2.79 -1.19
N ILE A 49 0.42 3.67 -0.17
CA ILE A 49 1.55 4.11 0.63
C ILE A 49 2.13 2.94 1.44
N VAL A 50 1.28 2.14 2.08
CA VAL A 50 1.71 0.97 2.87
C VAL A 50 2.40 -0.05 1.97
N PHE A 51 1.85 -0.32 0.78
CA PHE A 51 2.48 -1.21 -0.19
C PHE A 51 3.86 -0.68 -0.63
N GLY A 52 3.94 0.60 -1.01
CA GLY A 52 5.19 1.24 -1.42
C GLY A 52 6.26 1.19 -0.34
N ALA A 53 5.88 1.48 0.91
CA ALA A 53 6.79 1.38 2.05
C ALA A 53 7.31 -0.06 2.24
N GLY A 54 6.43 -1.07 2.11
CA GLY A 54 6.82 -2.48 2.15
C GLY A 54 7.84 -2.87 1.07
N VAL A 55 7.61 -2.42 -0.17
CA VAL A 55 8.52 -2.63 -1.30
C VAL A 55 9.89 -2.00 -1.03
N VAL A 56 9.94 -0.75 -0.58
CA VAL A 56 11.20 -0.05 -0.25
C VAL A 56 11.95 -0.77 0.88
N MET A 57 11.25 -1.16 1.95
CA MET A 57 11.84 -1.91 3.05
C MET A 57 12.42 -3.26 2.58
N TYR A 58 11.71 -3.95 1.69
CA TYR A 58 12.17 -5.21 1.12
C TYR A 58 13.41 -5.00 0.23
N ALA A 59 13.36 -4.05 -0.70
CA ALA A 59 14.48 -3.73 -1.58
C ALA A 59 15.76 -3.38 -0.80
N ASN A 60 15.66 -2.44 0.15
CA ASN A 60 16.78 -2.03 1.01
C ASN A 60 17.37 -3.20 1.80
N SER A 61 16.53 -4.15 2.20
CA SER A 61 16.99 -5.34 2.93
C SER A 61 17.69 -6.38 2.05
N ILE A 62 17.40 -6.40 0.74
CA ILE A 62 18.14 -7.21 -0.24
C ILE A 62 19.50 -6.55 -0.50
N GLU A 63 19.54 -5.26 -0.76
CA GLU A 63 20.78 -4.51 -1.01
C GLU A 63 21.77 -4.61 0.15
N LYS A 64 21.30 -4.44 1.40
CA LYS A 64 22.15 -4.65 2.58
C LYS A 64 22.76 -6.06 2.65
N LYS A 65 22.01 -7.09 2.23
CA LYS A 65 22.52 -8.47 2.19
C LYS A 65 23.53 -8.67 1.04
N ALA A 66 23.40 -7.93 -0.06
CA ALA A 66 24.34 -7.98 -1.17
C ALA A 66 25.67 -7.26 -0.84
N GLN A 67 25.62 -6.17 -0.06
CA GLN A 67 26.79 -5.40 0.34
C GLN A 67 27.60 -6.05 1.48
N GLY A 68 26.95 -6.78 2.40
CA GLY A 68 27.63 -7.52 3.48
C GLY A 68 28.26 -8.86 3.05
N LYS A 69 28.37 -9.12 1.74
CA LYS A 69 28.95 -10.35 1.16
C LYS A 69 30.32 -10.10 0.49
N LYS A 70 30.95 -8.97 0.77
CA LYS A 70 32.34 -8.68 0.41
C LYS A 70 33.24 -8.84 1.61
#